data_AF-A0A0G4ES09-F1
#
_entry.id   AF-A0A0G4ES09-F1
#
_cell.length_a   1.000
_cell.length_b   1.000
_cell.length_c   1.000
_cell.angle_alpha   90.00
_cell.angle_beta   90.00
_cell.angle_gamma   90.00
#
_symmetry.space_group_name_H-M   'P 1'
#
loop_
_entity.id
_entity.type
_entity.pdbx_description
1 polymer ?
#
loop_
_entity_poly.entity_id
_entity_poly.type
_entity_poly.pdbx_seq_one_letter_code
_entity_poly.pdbx_strand_id
1 'polypeptide(L)'
;MAELTRVDVTSRFDNHIVTLLEGLDAQRTEVASAYDFNKLLSDHGGCDGAASGDDQLQLNVGGRLFEVRRKHLTSVKDTLLGALFGGRWDSRLIPLDGHGQQAQRVFVDVCPRAFEVVHEALLEGKPVVDQLMADAKTRNYQGDPMAHTHGRQADRRLRNLSSRLLHCTLPPIQKPFADVPEADVRNEVTVTTSGESGALGAFIGTMQNFIAAYQARQKEIDTQRQELMLQHGELTNEIKAVTPFFAPLMGADPIRSVSVCGHSISTVQSTLDNMGCIALSNRFDMWPSPIEDVPVDHIGRLIDYYRRKRHAASLTDTQLLGGVRMPLLVDGAARQESFNKTAAMYGVETHSKPVGQLLEEKSEEGTCVLCLDRPPTVVYFPCKMQCVCAACHERLLQRVPRAARPGSGSRAGSLYRDHHGLRCPACRSVVEYATEIDGARRTA
;
A
#
# COMPACT_ATOMS: atom_id res chain seq x y z
N MET A 1 -28.22 -55.68 33.63
CA MET A 1 -27.44 -55.29 32.44
C MET A 1 -28.40 -55.30 31.28
N ALA A 2 -28.62 -54.15 30.61
CA ALA A 2 -29.45 -54.15 29.41
C ALA A 2 -28.74 -55.00 28.34
N GLU A 3 -29.45 -55.98 27.75
CA GLU A 3 -28.92 -56.75 26.62
C GLU A 3 -28.64 -55.78 25.46
N LEU A 4 -27.38 -55.69 25.02
CA LEU A 4 -27.08 -54.98 23.79
C LEU A 4 -27.64 -55.78 22.62
N THR A 5 -28.68 -55.26 21.98
CA THR A 5 -29.18 -55.86 20.75
C THR A 5 -28.21 -55.59 19.61
N ARG A 6 -28.19 -56.48 18.60
CA ARG A 6 -27.44 -56.28 17.35
C ARG A 6 -27.74 -54.91 16.74
N VAL A 7 -29.02 -54.51 16.74
CA VAL A 7 -29.51 -53.26 16.16
C VAL A 7 -28.89 -52.06 16.89
N ASP A 8 -28.86 -52.07 18.22
CA ASP A 8 -28.29 -50.96 19.00
C ASP A 8 -26.80 -50.75 18.70
N VAL A 9 -26.02 -51.84 18.60
CA VAL A 9 -24.59 -51.79 18.32
C VAL A 9 -24.33 -51.26 16.91
N THR A 10 -25.02 -51.80 15.90
CA THR A 10 -24.81 -51.38 14.51
C THR A 10 -25.24 -49.95 14.27
N SER A 11 -26.38 -49.52 14.84
CA SER A 11 -26.87 -48.15 14.68
C SER A 11 -25.96 -47.13 15.34
N ARG A 12 -25.43 -47.42 16.55
CA ARG A 12 -24.46 -46.53 17.21
C ARG A 12 -23.19 -46.38 16.37
N PHE A 13 -22.71 -47.48 15.82
CA PHE A 13 -21.48 -47.48 15.04
C PHE A 13 -21.65 -46.76 13.70
N ASP A 14 -22.75 -47.03 13.00
CA ASP A 14 -23.13 -46.34 11.75
C ASP A 14 -23.24 -44.83 11.96
N ASN A 15 -23.93 -44.39 13.03
CA ASN A 15 -24.03 -42.97 13.37
C ASN A 15 -22.65 -42.30 13.56
N HIS A 16 -21.67 -43.00 14.15
CA HIS A 16 -20.32 -42.46 14.30
C HIS A 16 -19.60 -42.35 12.96
N ILE A 17 -19.71 -43.36 12.09
CA ILE A 17 -19.14 -43.30 10.74
C ILE A 17 -19.75 -42.15 9.95
N VAL A 18 -21.08 -42.04 9.95
CA VAL A 18 -21.81 -40.97 9.26
C VAL A 18 -21.34 -39.60 9.75
N THR A 19 -21.30 -39.40 11.06
CA THR A 19 -20.83 -38.13 11.67
C THR A 19 -19.40 -37.78 11.23
N LEU A 20 -18.49 -38.77 11.18
CA LEU A 20 -17.11 -38.54 10.74
C LEU A 20 -17.05 -38.15 9.26
N LEU A 21 -17.81 -38.83 8.40
CA LEU A 21 -17.84 -38.54 6.96
C LEU A 21 -18.48 -37.18 6.67
N GLU A 22 -19.59 -36.85 7.33
CA GLU A 22 -20.23 -35.52 7.27
C GLU A 22 -19.26 -34.41 7.74
N GLY A 23 -18.43 -34.71 8.74
CA GLY A 23 -17.36 -33.81 9.20
C GLY A 23 -16.33 -33.50 8.11
N LEU A 24 -15.89 -34.50 7.34
CA LEU A 24 -14.97 -34.28 6.21
C LEU A 24 -15.60 -33.45 5.10
N ASP A 25 -16.88 -33.70 4.77
CA ASP A 25 -17.58 -32.94 3.74
C ASP A 25 -17.85 -31.49 4.16
N ALA A 26 -18.16 -31.28 5.45
CA ALA A 26 -18.26 -29.94 6.04
C ALA A 26 -16.91 -29.20 5.97
N GLN A 27 -15.80 -29.86 6.31
CA GLN A 27 -14.46 -29.27 6.20
C GLN A 27 -14.09 -28.91 4.76
N ARG A 28 -14.39 -29.77 3.78
CA ARG A 28 -14.17 -29.47 2.35
C ARG A 28 -14.94 -28.24 1.92
N THR A 29 -16.21 -28.15 2.31
CA THR A 29 -17.07 -27.01 2.00
C THR A 29 -16.57 -25.73 2.67
N GLU A 30 -16.14 -25.82 3.93
CA GLU A 30 -15.52 -24.72 4.67
C GLU A 30 -14.27 -24.22 3.94
N VAL A 31 -13.34 -25.11 3.58
CA VAL A 31 -12.12 -24.77 2.84
C VAL A 31 -12.44 -24.10 1.50
N ALA A 32 -13.38 -24.65 0.72
CA ALA A 32 -13.78 -24.06 -0.55
C ALA A 32 -14.39 -22.65 -0.39
N SER A 33 -15.19 -22.42 0.65
CA SER A 33 -15.81 -21.12 0.94
C SER A 33 -14.84 -20.08 1.53
N ALA A 34 -13.86 -20.53 2.33
CA ALA A 34 -12.90 -19.67 3.00
C ALA A 34 -11.87 -19.08 2.01
N TYR A 35 -11.58 -19.79 0.93
CA TYR A 35 -10.62 -19.39 -0.10
C TYR A 35 -11.30 -19.11 -1.45
N ASP A 36 -12.46 -18.44 -1.43
CA ASP A 36 -13.16 -18.03 -2.64
C ASP A 36 -12.44 -16.87 -3.34
N PHE A 37 -11.63 -17.19 -4.35
CA PHE A 37 -10.89 -16.23 -5.16
C PHE A 37 -11.80 -15.24 -5.90
N ASN A 38 -12.97 -15.69 -6.37
CA ASN A 38 -13.87 -14.82 -7.14
C ASN A 38 -14.49 -13.77 -6.24
N LYS A 39 -14.86 -14.16 -5.02
CA LYS A 39 -15.30 -13.22 -4.00
C LYS A 39 -14.20 -12.22 -3.66
N LEU A 40 -12.97 -12.68 -3.39
CA LEU A 40 -11.85 -11.78 -3.11
C LEU A 40 -11.61 -10.78 -4.25
N LEU A 41 -11.61 -11.25 -5.49
CA LEU A 41 -11.48 -10.38 -6.66
C LEU A 41 -12.64 -9.39 -6.76
N SER A 42 -13.88 -9.84 -6.62
CA SER A 42 -15.08 -9.00 -6.70
C SER A 42 -15.09 -7.93 -5.61
N ASP A 43 -14.73 -8.27 -4.37
CA ASP A 43 -14.63 -7.33 -3.24
C ASP A 43 -13.61 -6.21 -3.52
N HIS A 44 -12.62 -6.51 -4.35
CA HIS A 44 -11.61 -5.57 -4.83
C HIS A 44 -11.84 -5.10 -6.28
N GLY A 45 -13.02 -5.33 -6.87
CA GLY A 45 -13.40 -4.87 -8.22
C GLY A 45 -12.58 -5.47 -9.38
N GLY A 46 -11.99 -6.65 -9.19
CA GLY A 46 -11.22 -7.40 -10.19
C GLY A 46 -12.05 -8.42 -10.94
N CYS A 47 -13.22 -8.01 -11.43
CA CYS A 47 -14.19 -8.91 -12.08
C CYS A 47 -14.16 -8.86 -13.61
N ASP A 48 -13.17 -8.19 -14.20
CA ASP A 48 -13.04 -8.09 -15.64
C ASP A 48 -12.45 -9.37 -16.25
N GLY A 49 -12.80 -9.63 -17.52
CA GLY A 49 -12.28 -10.75 -18.28
C GLY A 49 -10.81 -10.54 -18.71
N ALA A 50 -10.22 -11.59 -19.29
CA ALA A 50 -8.91 -11.47 -19.92
C ALA A 50 -8.98 -10.48 -21.10
N ALA A 51 -8.08 -9.50 -21.10
CA ALA A 51 -7.96 -8.54 -22.20
C ALA A 51 -7.06 -9.09 -23.31
N SER A 52 -7.18 -8.54 -24.53
CA SER A 52 -6.38 -9.00 -25.65
C SER A 52 -4.96 -8.41 -25.58
N GLY A 53 -3.96 -9.25 -25.80
CA GLY A 53 -2.57 -8.78 -25.85
C GLY A 53 -2.31 -7.75 -26.96
N ASP A 54 -3.12 -7.75 -28.02
CA ASP A 54 -2.97 -6.80 -29.13
C ASP A 54 -3.67 -5.45 -28.90
N ASP A 55 -4.33 -5.27 -27.76
CA ASP A 55 -4.94 -3.99 -27.39
C ASP A 55 -3.89 -2.87 -27.36
N GLN A 56 -4.24 -1.74 -27.97
CA GLN A 56 -3.43 -0.52 -27.97
C GLN A 56 -3.89 0.39 -26.83
N LEU A 57 -3.00 0.61 -25.86
CA LEU A 57 -3.24 1.38 -24.66
C LEU A 57 -2.65 2.78 -24.81
N GLN A 58 -3.45 3.80 -24.52
CA GLN A 58 -3.00 5.17 -24.40
C GLN A 58 -2.82 5.50 -22.92
N LEU A 59 -1.57 5.59 -22.47
CA LEU A 59 -1.26 5.80 -21.06
C LEU A 59 -0.81 7.24 -20.84
N ASN A 60 -1.43 7.96 -19.91
CA ASN A 60 -0.84 9.15 -19.32
C ASN A 60 -0.08 8.73 -18.05
N VAL A 61 1.23 8.68 -18.16
CA VAL A 61 2.11 8.29 -17.06
C VAL A 61 2.69 9.55 -16.43
N GLY A 62 2.15 9.94 -15.29
CA GLY A 62 2.63 11.09 -14.51
C GLY A 62 2.65 12.43 -15.27
N GLY A 63 1.85 12.60 -16.33
CA GLY A 63 1.77 13.80 -17.17
C GLY A 63 2.30 13.61 -18.60
N ARG A 64 2.97 12.48 -18.91
CA ARG A 64 3.50 12.18 -20.25
C ARG A 64 2.69 11.08 -20.91
N LEU A 65 2.35 11.29 -22.18
CA LEU A 65 1.60 10.31 -22.98
C LEU A 65 2.53 9.22 -23.53
N PHE A 66 2.07 7.98 -23.42
CA PHE A 66 2.68 6.78 -23.99
C PHE A 66 1.63 6.02 -24.77
N GLU A 67 2.06 5.39 -25.86
CA GLU A 67 1.23 4.50 -26.66
C GLU A 67 1.94 3.15 -26.71
N VAL A 68 1.31 2.14 -26.11
CA VAL A 68 1.93 0.83 -25.89
C VAL A 68 0.93 -0.28 -26.18
N ARG A 69 1.43 -1.43 -26.63
CA ARG A 69 0.59 -2.63 -26.76
C ARG A 69 0.54 -3.36 -25.44
N ARG A 70 -0.64 -3.86 -25.05
CA ARG A 70 -0.84 -4.60 -23.81
C ARG A 70 0.15 -5.76 -23.66
N LYS A 71 0.39 -6.53 -24.73
CA LYS A 71 1.35 -7.65 -24.75
C LYS A 71 2.78 -7.27 -24.38
N HIS A 72 3.19 -6.00 -24.56
CA HIS A 72 4.51 -5.56 -24.12
C HIS A 72 4.55 -5.38 -22.60
N LEU A 73 3.47 -4.86 -22.00
CA LEU A 73 3.34 -4.71 -20.55
C LEU A 73 3.13 -6.05 -19.83
N THR A 74 2.54 -7.02 -20.52
CA THR A 74 2.23 -8.36 -19.99
C THR A 74 3.17 -9.46 -20.49
N SER A 75 4.26 -9.10 -21.19
CA SER A 75 5.23 -10.07 -21.75
C SER A 75 5.94 -10.88 -20.67
N VAL A 76 6.21 -10.25 -19.51
CA VAL A 76 6.78 -10.90 -18.33
C VAL A 76 5.67 -11.07 -17.30
N LYS A 77 5.20 -12.32 -17.20
CA LYS A 77 4.25 -12.75 -16.17
C LYS A 77 4.83 -12.49 -14.78
N ASP A 78 3.95 -12.32 -13.80
CA ASP A 78 4.31 -12.14 -12.38
C ASP A 78 4.97 -10.78 -12.05
N THR A 79 4.91 -9.84 -12.99
CA THR A 79 5.25 -8.44 -12.74
C THR A 79 4.00 -7.64 -12.39
N LEU A 80 4.12 -6.51 -11.67
CA LEU A 80 2.98 -5.64 -11.40
C LEU A 80 2.40 -5.09 -12.69
N LEU A 81 3.21 -4.74 -13.70
CA LEU A 81 2.68 -4.28 -14.99
C LEU A 81 1.90 -5.39 -15.68
N GLY A 82 2.38 -6.63 -15.59
CA GLY A 82 1.66 -7.81 -16.06
C GLY A 82 0.34 -8.03 -15.33
N ALA A 83 0.31 -7.87 -14.01
CA ALA A 83 -0.90 -7.96 -13.20
C ALA A 83 -1.87 -6.81 -13.50
N LEU A 84 -1.39 -5.57 -13.47
CA LEU A 84 -2.15 -4.33 -13.65
C LEU A 84 -2.84 -4.27 -15.02
N PHE A 85 -2.14 -4.70 -16.08
CA PHE A 85 -2.64 -4.68 -17.46
C PHE A 85 -3.03 -6.07 -17.97
N GLY A 86 -3.22 -7.06 -17.10
CA GLY A 86 -3.69 -8.40 -17.45
C GLY A 86 -5.15 -8.47 -17.91
N GLY A 87 -5.89 -7.37 -17.80
CA GLY A 87 -7.31 -7.25 -18.15
C GLY A 87 -8.25 -7.32 -16.96
N ARG A 88 -7.88 -8.07 -15.91
CA ARG A 88 -8.68 -8.30 -14.70
C ARG A 88 -9.11 -7.03 -13.96
N TRP A 89 -8.36 -5.94 -14.12
CA TRP A 89 -8.52 -4.69 -13.38
C TRP A 89 -8.84 -3.47 -14.25
N ASP A 90 -9.18 -3.70 -15.53
CA ASP A 90 -9.30 -2.64 -16.52
C ASP A 90 -10.37 -1.58 -16.16
N SER A 91 -11.47 -2.00 -15.53
CA SER A 91 -12.53 -1.12 -15.03
C SER A 91 -12.11 -0.27 -13.82
N ARG A 92 -11.02 -0.67 -13.15
CA ARG A 92 -10.48 -0.01 -11.96
C ARG A 92 -9.33 0.95 -12.27
N LEU A 93 -8.79 0.90 -13.48
CA LEU A 93 -7.79 1.86 -13.93
C LEU A 93 -8.40 3.27 -14.00
N ILE A 94 -7.60 4.29 -13.67
CA ILE A 94 -8.09 5.67 -13.61
C ILE A 94 -8.29 6.20 -15.03
N PRO A 95 -9.52 6.51 -15.48
CA PRO A 95 -9.75 7.07 -16.81
C PRO A 95 -9.26 8.52 -16.87
N LEU A 96 -8.64 8.91 -17.99
CA LEU A 96 -8.18 10.28 -18.21
C LEU A 96 -9.33 11.24 -18.52
N ASP A 97 -10.28 10.79 -19.34
CA ASP A 97 -11.40 11.57 -19.85
C ASP A 97 -12.70 10.93 -19.37
N GLY A 98 -13.47 11.64 -18.53
CA GLY A 98 -14.62 11.09 -17.81
C GLY A 98 -15.81 10.64 -18.67
N HIS A 99 -15.82 10.85 -19.98
CA HIS A 99 -16.89 10.38 -20.87
C HIS A 99 -16.43 10.35 -22.34
N GLY A 100 -16.35 9.17 -22.95
CA GLY A 100 -16.25 9.05 -24.41
C GLY A 100 -15.63 7.73 -24.88
N GLN A 101 -16.30 7.05 -25.82
CA GLN A 101 -15.97 5.74 -26.39
C GLN A 101 -14.66 5.69 -27.23
N GLN A 102 -13.70 6.58 -27.03
CA GLN A 102 -12.48 6.65 -27.85
C GLN A 102 -11.22 6.37 -27.02
N ALA A 103 -10.63 5.20 -27.27
CA ALA A 103 -9.39 4.67 -26.70
C ALA A 103 -9.36 4.65 -25.15
N GLN A 104 -8.95 3.52 -24.57
CA GLN A 104 -8.79 3.39 -23.13
C GLN A 104 -7.60 4.27 -22.69
N ARG A 105 -7.87 5.54 -22.41
CA ARG A 105 -6.89 6.50 -21.90
C ARG A 105 -6.80 6.33 -20.41
N VAL A 106 -5.73 5.69 -19.98
CA VAL A 106 -5.51 5.35 -18.58
C VAL A 106 -4.46 6.27 -17.98
N PHE A 107 -4.72 6.79 -16.80
CA PHE A 107 -3.73 7.47 -15.99
C PHE A 107 -2.98 6.48 -15.09
N VAL A 108 -1.65 6.55 -15.11
CA VAL A 108 -0.77 5.76 -14.24
C VAL A 108 0.07 6.72 -13.41
N ASP A 109 -0.16 6.73 -12.09
CA ASP A 109 0.52 7.65 -11.19
C ASP A 109 1.93 7.18 -10.80
N VAL A 110 2.84 7.18 -11.78
CA VAL A 110 4.25 6.84 -11.60
C VAL A 110 5.16 7.85 -12.28
N CYS A 111 6.46 7.80 -11.99
CA CYS A 111 7.44 8.62 -12.70
C CYS A 111 7.52 8.21 -14.19
N PRO A 112 7.30 9.15 -15.13
CA PRO A 112 7.33 8.83 -16.56
C PRO A 112 8.69 8.31 -17.03
N ARG A 113 9.80 8.83 -16.49
CA ARG A 113 11.15 8.37 -16.85
C ARG A 113 11.43 6.95 -16.38
N ALA A 114 10.96 6.60 -15.19
CA ALA A 114 11.12 5.24 -14.69
C ALA A 114 10.26 4.26 -15.49
N PHE A 115 9.04 4.65 -15.86
CA PHE A 115 8.19 3.86 -16.75
C PHE A 115 8.83 3.62 -18.12
N GLU A 116 9.42 4.65 -18.74
CA GLU A 116 10.12 4.55 -20.03
C GLU A 116 11.22 3.47 -19.98
N VAL A 117 12.05 3.46 -18.94
CA VAL A 117 13.11 2.45 -18.75
C VAL A 117 12.55 1.04 -18.56
N VAL A 118 11.46 0.90 -17.78
CA VAL A 118 10.81 -0.40 -17.57
C VAL A 118 10.21 -0.91 -18.88
N HIS A 119 9.56 -0.02 -19.64
CA HIS A 119 8.95 -0.35 -20.92
C HIS A 119 10.00 -0.78 -21.95
N GLU A 120 11.12 -0.05 -22.06
CA GLU A 120 12.26 -0.46 -22.91
C GLU A 120 12.79 -1.85 -22.52
N ALA A 121 13.01 -2.10 -21.23
CA ALA A 121 13.46 -3.41 -20.75
C ALA A 121 12.44 -4.54 -21.07
N LEU A 122 11.14 -4.26 -20.99
CA LEU A 122 10.09 -5.22 -21.37
C LEU A 122 10.09 -5.54 -22.86
N LEU A 123 10.44 -4.58 -23.72
CA LEU A 123 10.61 -4.80 -25.16
C LEU A 123 11.85 -5.64 -25.47
N GLU A 124 12.92 -5.50 -24.69
CA GLU A 124 14.13 -6.33 -24.81
C GLU A 124 13.93 -7.75 -24.26
N GLY A 125 12.98 -7.93 -23.33
CA GLY A 125 12.50 -9.22 -22.86
C GLY A 125 13.02 -9.63 -21.48
N LYS A 126 12.61 -10.84 -21.06
CA LYS A 126 12.78 -11.33 -19.68
C LYS A 126 14.22 -11.26 -19.13
N PRO A 127 15.30 -11.61 -19.86
CA PRO A 127 16.66 -11.57 -19.29
C PRO A 127 17.09 -10.17 -18.85
N VAL A 128 16.68 -9.13 -19.60
CA VAL A 128 16.99 -7.74 -19.27
C VAL A 128 16.16 -7.29 -18.07
N VAL A 129 14.89 -7.68 -18.01
CA VAL A 129 14.03 -7.46 -16.84
C VAL A 129 14.60 -8.13 -15.59
N ASP A 130 15.05 -9.38 -15.68
CA ASP A 130 15.65 -10.13 -14.58
C ASP A 130 16.95 -9.47 -14.10
N GLN A 131 17.82 -9.03 -15.03
CA GLN A 131 19.03 -8.28 -14.70
C GLN A 131 18.69 -6.96 -13.99
N LEU A 132 17.70 -6.25 -14.51
CA LEU A 132 17.25 -4.97 -13.98
C LEU A 132 16.64 -5.13 -12.57
N MET A 133 15.99 -6.27 -12.31
CA MET A 133 15.53 -6.69 -10.98
C MET A 133 16.65 -7.09 -10.03
N ALA A 134 17.69 -7.76 -10.52
CA ALA A 134 18.88 -8.09 -9.73
C ALA A 134 19.66 -6.82 -9.32
N ASP A 135 19.82 -5.88 -10.26
CA ASP A 135 20.42 -4.56 -10.03
C ASP A 135 19.62 -3.76 -8.99
N ALA A 136 18.28 -3.83 -9.05
CA ALA A 136 17.40 -3.20 -8.07
C ALA A 136 17.59 -3.74 -6.65
N LYS A 137 17.71 -5.07 -6.52
CA LYS A 137 17.98 -5.74 -5.24
C LYS A 137 19.31 -5.29 -4.65
N THR A 138 20.39 -5.33 -5.43
CA THR A 138 21.75 -5.02 -4.94
C THR A 138 21.91 -3.56 -4.51
N ARG A 139 21.37 -2.61 -5.28
CA ARG A 139 21.50 -1.16 -4.99
C ARG A 139 20.66 -0.70 -3.80
N ASN A 140 19.67 -1.48 -3.37
CA ASN A 140 18.90 -1.19 -2.16
C ASN A 140 19.69 -1.39 -0.86
N TYR A 141 20.79 -2.14 -0.90
CA TYR A 141 21.59 -2.46 0.29
C TYR A 141 22.86 -1.61 0.42
N GLN A 142 23.32 -1.02 -0.68
CA GLN A 142 24.52 -0.21 -0.69
C GLN A 142 24.19 1.17 -1.26
N GLY A 143 23.90 2.10 -0.35
CA GLY A 143 24.04 3.53 -0.64
C GLY A 143 25.50 3.88 -0.82
N ASP A 144 26.21 3.21 -1.73
CA ASP A 144 27.64 3.37 -1.93
C ASP A 144 27.89 4.62 -2.79
N PRO A 145 28.40 5.71 -2.19
CA PRO A 145 28.69 6.94 -2.92
C PRO A 145 29.93 6.81 -3.81
N MET A 146 30.66 5.68 -3.78
CA MET A 146 32.01 5.54 -4.33
C MET A 146 32.15 4.70 -5.61
N ALA A 147 31.06 4.22 -6.22
CA ALA A 147 31.11 3.47 -7.49
C ALA A 147 31.38 4.36 -8.73
N HIS A 148 32.48 5.13 -8.70
CA HIS A 148 32.97 6.05 -9.73
C HIS A 148 34.05 5.43 -10.62
N THR A 149 33.81 4.28 -11.23
CA THR A 149 34.73 3.78 -12.27
C THR A 149 33.98 3.36 -13.53
N HIS A 150 34.22 4.17 -14.57
CA HIS A 150 34.11 3.97 -16.02
C HIS A 150 32.86 3.27 -16.63
N GLY A 151 32.10 4.02 -17.44
CA GLY A 151 31.18 3.47 -18.46
C GLY A 151 29.80 4.13 -18.50
N ARG A 152 29.55 4.93 -19.56
CA ARG A 152 28.29 5.56 -20.04
C ARG A 152 27.40 6.23 -18.98
N GLN A 153 27.64 7.54 -18.80
CA GLN A 153 27.01 8.39 -17.79
C GLN A 153 25.50 8.64 -17.98
N ALA A 154 24.96 8.51 -19.19
CA ALA A 154 23.52 8.64 -19.47
C ALA A 154 22.74 7.37 -19.06
N ASP A 155 23.36 6.20 -19.23
CA ASP A 155 22.79 4.88 -18.98
C ASP A 155 22.66 4.58 -17.47
N ARG A 156 23.62 5.07 -16.66
CA ARG A 156 23.56 4.97 -15.19
C ARG A 156 22.46 5.82 -14.56
N ARG A 157 22.15 6.99 -15.13
CA ARG A 157 21.16 7.94 -14.59
C ARG A 157 19.72 7.42 -14.66
N LEU A 158 19.40 6.72 -15.74
CA LEU A 158 18.08 6.12 -15.96
C LEU A 158 17.90 4.85 -15.10
N ARG A 159 18.95 4.03 -14.95
CA ARG A 159 18.93 2.81 -14.12
C ARG A 159 18.76 3.06 -12.62
N ASN A 160 19.21 4.22 -12.11
CA ASN A 160 19.01 4.60 -10.69
C ASN A 160 17.58 5.12 -10.41
N LEU A 161 16.90 5.67 -11.41
CA LEU A 161 15.50 6.12 -11.28
C LEU A 161 14.52 4.94 -11.36
N SER A 162 14.80 3.96 -12.21
CA SER A 162 13.94 2.81 -12.45
C SER A 162 14.00 1.75 -11.36
N SER A 163 15.16 1.57 -10.68
CA SER A 163 15.46 0.47 -9.74
C SER A 163 14.37 0.17 -8.70
N ARG A 164 13.57 1.15 -8.27
CA ARG A 164 12.44 0.91 -7.35
C ARG A 164 11.05 1.09 -7.91
N LEU A 165 10.87 1.69 -9.08
CA LEU A 165 9.64 1.39 -9.82
C LEU A 165 9.64 -0.11 -10.09
N LEU A 166 10.76 -0.69 -10.53
CA LEU A 166 10.96 -2.15 -10.66
C LEU A 166 10.69 -2.95 -9.37
N HIS A 167 11.06 -2.44 -8.20
CA HIS A 167 10.79 -3.13 -6.93
C HIS A 167 9.38 -2.90 -6.35
N CYS A 168 8.68 -1.85 -6.77
CA CYS A 168 7.25 -1.66 -6.47
C CYS A 168 6.36 -2.26 -7.59
N THR A 169 6.90 -2.44 -8.80
CA THR A 169 6.18 -2.83 -10.02
C THR A 169 6.61 -4.16 -10.63
N LEU A 170 7.58 -4.88 -10.09
CA LEU A 170 7.96 -6.19 -10.61
C LEU A 170 8.44 -7.22 -9.56
N PRO A 171 8.40 -7.04 -8.22
CA PRO A 171 8.75 -8.17 -7.37
C PRO A 171 7.77 -9.31 -7.67
N PRO A 172 8.25 -10.57 -7.78
CA PRO A 172 7.33 -11.68 -7.83
C PRO A 172 6.43 -11.57 -6.58
N ILE A 173 5.13 -11.64 -6.80
CA ILE A 173 4.09 -11.65 -5.76
C ILE A 173 4.38 -12.76 -4.72
N GLN A 174 5.21 -13.72 -5.10
CA GLN A 174 5.64 -14.86 -4.32
C GLN A 174 6.96 -14.55 -3.59
N LYS A 175 6.86 -14.32 -2.27
CA LYS A 175 7.93 -14.77 -1.37
C LYS A 175 7.60 -16.22 -1.01
N PRO A 176 8.51 -17.20 -1.20
CA PRO A 176 8.29 -18.53 -0.65
C PRO A 176 8.10 -18.39 0.85
N PHE A 177 6.96 -18.88 1.36
CA PHE A 177 6.75 -19.00 2.80
C PHE A 177 7.88 -19.87 3.35
N ALA A 178 8.62 -19.35 4.33
CA ALA A 178 9.59 -20.16 5.06
C ALA A 178 8.83 -21.33 5.69
N ASP A 179 9.36 -22.54 5.47
CA ASP A 179 8.76 -23.82 5.87
C ASP A 179 8.20 -23.74 7.30
N VAL A 180 6.88 -23.89 7.40
CA VAL A 180 6.23 -24.05 8.70
C VAL A 180 6.70 -25.41 9.23
N PRO A 181 7.31 -25.48 10.43
CA PRO A 181 7.75 -26.75 10.97
C PRO A 181 6.55 -27.69 11.11
N GLU A 182 6.58 -28.81 10.39
CA GLU A 182 5.59 -29.88 10.52
C GLU A 182 5.53 -30.30 11.99
N ALA A 183 4.43 -29.98 12.66
CA ALA A 183 4.11 -30.52 13.96
C ALA A 183 3.74 -32.00 13.77
N ASP A 184 4.73 -32.88 13.86
CA ASP A 184 4.59 -34.32 13.82
C ASP A 184 3.82 -34.80 15.07
N VAL A 185 2.50 -34.92 14.95
CA VAL A 185 1.64 -35.59 15.94
C VAL A 185 1.26 -36.96 15.38
N ARG A 186 2.23 -37.86 15.33
CA ARG A 186 2.02 -39.30 15.12
C ARG A 186 1.60 -39.96 16.42
N ASN A 187 0.29 -40.15 16.60
CA ASN A 187 -0.24 -41.17 17.50
C ASN A 187 -0.65 -42.38 16.65
N GLU A 188 0.31 -43.26 16.35
CA GLU A 188 0.02 -44.59 15.79
C GLU A 188 -0.63 -45.47 16.87
N VAL A 189 -1.96 -45.56 16.84
CA VAL A 189 -2.70 -46.48 17.70
C VAL A 189 -2.53 -47.89 17.15
N THR A 190 -1.53 -48.61 17.67
CA THR A 190 -1.31 -50.02 17.34
C THR A 190 -2.14 -50.89 18.28
N VAL A 191 -3.28 -51.40 17.80
CA VAL A 191 -4.09 -52.39 18.54
C VAL A 191 -3.59 -53.79 18.19
N THR A 192 -2.81 -54.40 19.09
CA THR A 192 -2.37 -55.80 18.98
C THR A 192 -3.46 -56.73 19.51
N THR A 193 -4.15 -57.44 18.62
CA THR A 193 -5.10 -58.51 19.00
C THR A 193 -4.41 -59.87 18.97
N SER A 194 -3.82 -60.27 20.09
CA SER A 194 -3.36 -61.64 20.33
C SER A 194 -4.48 -62.41 21.05
N GLY A 195 -5.36 -63.08 20.30
CA GLY A 195 -6.33 -64.03 20.86
C GLY A 195 -7.74 -63.99 20.26
N GLU A 196 -8.02 -64.98 19.40
CA GLU A 196 -9.29 -65.71 19.25
C GLU A 196 -10.54 -65.07 18.56
N SER A 197 -11.17 -65.92 17.73
CA SER A 197 -12.33 -65.74 16.82
C SER A 197 -12.07 -65.00 15.49
N GLY A 198 -11.97 -65.76 14.39
CA GLY A 198 -11.73 -65.22 13.04
C GLY A 198 -12.78 -64.21 12.54
N ALA A 199 -14.00 -64.23 13.08
CA ALA A 199 -15.03 -63.24 12.76
C ALA A 199 -14.73 -61.85 13.37
N LEU A 200 -14.19 -61.81 14.59
CA LEU A 200 -13.80 -60.56 15.25
C LEU A 200 -12.59 -59.93 14.54
N GLY A 201 -11.64 -60.76 14.09
CA GLY A 201 -10.49 -60.32 13.31
C GLY A 201 -10.88 -59.63 12.00
N ALA A 202 -11.85 -60.19 11.25
CA ALA A 202 -12.34 -59.58 10.01
C ALA A 202 -13.01 -58.21 10.24
N PHE A 203 -13.79 -58.08 11.32
CA PHE A 203 -14.39 -56.80 11.71
C PHE A 203 -13.32 -55.76 12.04
N ILE A 204 -12.35 -56.10 12.90
CA ILE A 204 -11.25 -55.20 13.28
C ILE A 204 -10.45 -54.76 12.04
N GLY A 205 -10.17 -55.68 11.11
CA GLY A 205 -9.51 -55.33 9.84
C GLY A 205 -10.30 -54.34 8.99
N THR A 206 -11.63 -54.49 8.92
CA THR A 206 -12.50 -53.52 8.24
C THR A 206 -12.42 -52.14 8.90
N MET A 207 -12.32 -52.08 10.22
CA MET A 207 -12.20 -50.84 10.97
C MET A 207 -10.86 -50.15 10.81
N GLN A 208 -9.77 -50.91 10.82
CA GLN A 208 -8.45 -50.40 10.51
C GLN A 208 -8.40 -49.82 9.10
N ASN A 209 -9.02 -50.50 8.12
CA ASN A 209 -9.12 -49.98 6.75
C ASN A 209 -9.95 -48.69 6.67
N PHE A 210 -11.08 -48.60 7.38
CA PHE A 210 -11.88 -47.37 7.46
C PHE A 210 -11.09 -46.22 8.08
N ILE A 211 -10.42 -46.45 9.22
CA ILE A 211 -9.61 -45.44 9.90
C ILE A 211 -8.49 -44.95 8.99
N ALA A 212 -7.77 -45.87 8.33
CA ALA A 212 -6.72 -45.52 7.38
C ALA A 212 -7.26 -44.69 6.20
N ALA A 213 -8.41 -45.07 5.64
CA ALA A 213 -9.06 -44.32 4.56
C ALA A 213 -9.54 -42.93 5.01
N TYR A 214 -10.11 -42.83 6.23
CA TYR A 214 -10.51 -41.57 6.83
C TYR A 214 -9.31 -40.63 7.03
N GLN A 215 -8.22 -41.14 7.63
CA GLN A 215 -6.99 -40.37 7.84
C GLN A 215 -6.36 -39.92 6.53
N ALA A 216 -6.36 -40.77 5.49
CA ALA A 216 -5.89 -40.40 4.17
C ALA A 216 -6.72 -39.25 3.56
N ARG A 217 -8.05 -39.30 3.67
CA ARG A 217 -8.94 -38.21 3.22
C ARG A 217 -8.75 -36.93 4.02
N GLN A 218 -8.58 -37.04 5.34
CA GLN A 218 -8.28 -35.87 6.18
C GLN A 218 -6.97 -35.19 5.72
N LYS A 219 -5.91 -35.99 5.51
CA LYS A 219 -4.63 -35.48 5.01
C LYS A 219 -4.75 -34.81 3.64
N GLU A 220 -5.57 -35.36 2.75
CA GLU A 220 -5.85 -34.76 1.44
C GLU A 220 -6.52 -33.37 1.60
N ILE A 221 -7.54 -33.25 2.46
CA ILE A 221 -8.21 -31.99 2.75
C ILE A 221 -7.25 -30.97 3.35
N ASP A 222 -6.40 -31.39 4.28
CA ASP A 222 -5.40 -30.52 4.90
C ASP A 222 -4.37 -30.02 3.88
N THR A 223 -3.94 -30.89 2.96
CA THR A 223 -3.04 -30.52 1.85
C THR A 223 -3.70 -29.49 0.93
N GLN A 224 -4.96 -29.73 0.52
CA GLN A 224 -5.74 -28.78 -0.28
C GLN A 224 -5.91 -27.44 0.44
N ARG A 225 -6.16 -27.47 1.75
CA ARG A 225 -6.27 -26.25 2.58
C ARG A 225 -4.99 -25.43 2.55
N GLN A 226 -3.83 -26.08 2.68
CA GLN A 226 -2.53 -25.40 2.64
C GLN A 226 -2.25 -24.80 1.27
N GLU A 227 -2.51 -25.54 0.19
CA GLU A 227 -2.33 -25.04 -1.19
C GLU A 227 -3.23 -23.83 -1.48
N LEU A 228 -4.51 -23.92 -1.15
CA LEU A 228 -5.46 -22.82 -1.31
C LEU A 228 -5.09 -21.61 -0.44
N MET A 229 -4.62 -21.83 0.79
CA MET A 229 -4.14 -20.76 1.66
C MET A 229 -2.95 -20.01 1.04
N LEU A 230 -2.00 -20.73 0.44
CA LEU A 230 -0.85 -20.13 -0.24
C LEU A 230 -1.31 -19.31 -1.45
N GLN A 231 -2.12 -19.91 -2.33
CA GLN A 231 -2.65 -19.22 -3.52
C GLN A 231 -3.47 -17.98 -3.15
N HIS A 232 -4.30 -18.06 -2.11
CA HIS A 232 -5.10 -16.93 -1.62
C HIS A 232 -4.20 -15.83 -1.03
N GLY A 233 -3.14 -16.22 -0.31
CA GLY A 233 -2.11 -15.30 0.17
C GLY A 233 -1.39 -14.58 -0.96
N GLU A 234 -1.03 -15.29 -2.03
CA GLU A 234 -0.43 -14.72 -3.24
C GLU A 234 -1.38 -13.71 -3.90
N LEU A 235 -2.64 -14.09 -4.14
CA LEU A 235 -3.62 -13.18 -4.73
C LEU A 235 -3.85 -11.94 -3.86
N THR A 236 -3.91 -12.11 -2.54
CA THR A 236 -4.03 -10.99 -1.60
C THR A 236 -2.83 -10.03 -1.72
N ASN A 237 -1.62 -10.56 -1.90
CA ASN A 237 -0.42 -9.75 -2.09
C ASN A 237 -0.44 -9.03 -3.45
N GLU A 238 -0.90 -9.69 -4.52
CA GLU A 238 -1.13 -9.06 -5.83
C GLU A 238 -2.07 -7.86 -5.69
N ILE A 239 -3.25 -8.07 -5.10
CA ILE A 239 -4.27 -7.04 -4.88
C ILE A 239 -3.69 -5.84 -4.11
N LYS A 240 -2.97 -6.09 -3.01
CA LYS A 240 -2.31 -5.03 -2.23
C LYS A 240 -1.28 -4.24 -3.05
N ALA A 241 -0.57 -4.90 -3.95
CA ALA A 241 0.43 -4.27 -4.79
C ALA A 241 -0.21 -3.41 -5.89
N VAL A 242 -1.31 -3.85 -6.50
CA VAL A 242 -1.98 -3.11 -7.60
C VAL A 242 -2.97 -2.04 -7.12
N THR A 243 -3.54 -2.18 -5.91
CA THR A 243 -4.56 -1.25 -5.36
C THR A 243 -4.16 0.23 -5.41
N PRO A 244 -2.91 0.65 -5.12
CA PRO A 244 -2.50 2.05 -5.23
C PRO A 244 -2.61 2.66 -6.64
N PHE A 245 -2.78 1.85 -7.68
CA PHE A 245 -2.89 2.32 -9.07
C PHE A 245 -4.34 2.45 -9.53
N PHE A 246 -5.29 2.02 -8.71
CA PHE A 246 -6.71 2.01 -9.06
C PHE A 246 -7.46 3.24 -8.58
N ALA A 247 -8.54 3.55 -9.28
CA ALA A 247 -9.58 4.41 -8.75
C ALA A 247 -10.11 3.82 -7.42
N PRO A 248 -10.42 4.66 -6.42
CA PRO A 248 -11.06 4.22 -5.19
C PRO A 248 -12.33 3.42 -5.47
N LEU A 249 -12.62 2.41 -4.65
CA LEU A 249 -13.90 1.68 -4.74
C LEU A 249 -15.09 2.61 -4.58
N MET A 250 -14.95 3.61 -3.70
CA MET A 250 -15.97 4.62 -3.41
C MET A 250 -15.35 6.02 -3.50
N GLY A 251 -16.03 6.92 -4.21
CA GLY A 251 -15.55 8.29 -4.45
C GLY A 251 -14.72 8.42 -5.72
N ALA A 252 -13.95 9.51 -5.80
CA ALA A 252 -13.07 9.79 -6.93
C ALA A 252 -11.67 10.16 -6.41
N ASP A 253 -10.63 9.83 -7.18
CA ASP A 253 -9.26 10.29 -6.95
C ASP A 253 -8.84 11.12 -8.17
N PRO A 254 -9.26 12.40 -8.24
CA PRO A 254 -9.12 13.19 -9.46
C PRO A 254 -7.65 13.41 -9.81
N ILE A 255 -7.37 13.40 -11.11
CA ILE A 255 -6.05 13.73 -11.64
C ILE A 255 -5.84 15.24 -11.51
N ARG A 256 -4.73 15.62 -10.90
CA ARG A 256 -4.29 17.01 -10.71
C ARG A 256 -3.02 17.24 -11.51
N SER A 257 -2.94 18.37 -12.19
CA SER A 257 -1.81 18.69 -13.06
C SER A 257 -1.28 20.09 -12.80
N VAL A 258 0.04 20.25 -12.93
CA VAL A 258 0.72 21.54 -12.88
C VAL A 258 1.61 21.70 -14.12
N SER A 259 1.67 22.92 -14.66
CA SER A 259 2.60 23.25 -15.75
C SER A 259 3.94 23.73 -15.19
N VAL A 260 5.04 23.09 -15.57
CA VAL A 260 6.40 23.44 -15.17
C VAL A 260 7.24 23.66 -16.41
N CYS A 261 7.64 24.92 -16.68
CA CYS A 261 8.39 25.30 -17.87
C CYS A 261 7.77 24.73 -19.17
N GLY A 262 6.45 24.85 -19.31
CA GLY A 262 5.68 24.33 -20.46
C GLY A 262 5.43 22.81 -20.47
N HIS A 263 5.92 22.06 -19.48
CA HIS A 263 5.70 20.62 -19.36
C HIS A 263 4.59 20.34 -18.34
N SER A 264 3.65 19.47 -18.68
CA SER A 264 2.63 19.02 -17.73
C SER A 264 3.19 17.93 -16.82
N ILE A 265 3.02 18.08 -15.51
CA ILE A 265 3.23 17.01 -14.54
C ILE A 265 1.91 16.74 -13.85
N SER A 266 1.42 15.51 -13.95
CA SER A 266 0.11 15.09 -13.45
C SER A 266 0.27 14.05 -12.35
N THR A 267 -0.56 14.09 -11.32
CA THR A 267 -0.61 13.12 -10.21
C THR A 267 -2.06 12.93 -9.76
N VAL A 268 -2.35 11.99 -8.86
CA VAL A 268 -3.70 11.88 -8.25
C VAL A 268 -3.80 12.64 -6.92
N GLN A 269 -5.03 12.95 -6.50
CA GLN A 269 -5.32 13.63 -5.23
C GLN A 269 -4.76 12.86 -4.03
N SER A 270 -4.85 11.53 -4.01
CA SER A 270 -4.30 10.71 -2.92
C SER A 270 -2.78 10.86 -2.74
N THR A 271 -2.05 11.18 -3.80
CA THR A 271 -0.62 11.54 -3.72
C THR A 271 -0.42 12.92 -3.09
N LEU A 272 -1.27 13.90 -3.44
CA LEU A 272 -1.25 15.24 -2.82
C LEU A 272 -1.61 15.19 -1.34
N ASP A 273 -2.59 14.37 -0.95
CA ASP A 273 -2.97 14.18 0.44
C ASP A 273 -1.80 13.63 1.26
N ASN A 274 -0.97 12.77 0.64
CA ASN A 274 0.28 12.25 1.23
C ASN A 274 1.38 13.33 1.40
N MET A 275 1.32 14.40 0.61
CA MET A 275 2.21 15.57 0.77
C MET A 275 1.84 16.39 2.01
N GLY A 276 0.55 16.38 2.38
CA GLY A 276 0.02 17.29 3.38
C GLY A 276 -0.04 18.73 2.87
N CYS A 277 0.01 19.67 3.80
CA CYS A 277 -0.23 21.10 3.52
C CYS A 277 1.08 21.86 3.29
N ILE A 278 1.88 21.39 2.33
CA ILE A 278 3.15 22.01 1.96
C ILE A 278 3.00 22.87 0.70
N ALA A 279 3.98 23.71 0.42
CA ALA A 279 3.95 24.59 -0.76
C ALA A 279 3.86 23.81 -2.08
N LEU A 280 4.38 22.57 -2.16
CA LEU A 280 4.25 21.72 -3.34
C LEU A 280 2.80 21.35 -3.67
N SER A 281 2.00 20.89 -2.71
CA SER A 281 0.61 20.47 -2.95
C SER A 281 -0.25 21.67 -3.35
N ASN A 282 0.02 22.84 -2.77
CA ASN A 282 -0.68 24.07 -3.11
C ASN A 282 -0.53 24.49 -4.58
N ARG A 283 0.52 24.05 -5.29
CA ARG A 283 0.68 24.29 -6.75
C ARG A 283 -0.34 23.54 -7.61
N PHE A 284 -0.97 22.51 -7.08
CA PHE A 284 -1.98 21.74 -7.80
C PHE A 284 -3.40 22.25 -7.54
N ASP A 285 -3.65 22.84 -6.37
CA ASP A 285 -5.00 23.22 -5.94
C ASP A 285 -5.21 24.74 -5.86
N MET A 286 -4.29 25.48 -5.22
CA MET A 286 -4.48 26.90 -4.90
C MET A 286 -3.76 27.86 -5.85
N TRP A 287 -2.64 27.44 -6.44
CA TRP A 287 -1.78 28.30 -7.25
C TRP A 287 -1.68 27.77 -8.68
N PRO A 288 -2.68 28.02 -9.53
CA PRO A 288 -2.76 27.44 -10.87
C PRO A 288 -1.73 28.00 -11.85
N SER A 289 -1.02 29.07 -11.49
CA SER A 289 -0.01 29.68 -12.35
C SER A 289 1.14 28.71 -12.64
N PRO A 290 1.63 28.65 -13.90
CA PRO A 290 2.78 27.85 -14.27
C PRO A 290 4.01 28.14 -13.40
N ILE A 291 4.86 27.12 -13.23
CA ILE A 291 6.17 27.22 -12.57
C ILE A 291 7.22 27.44 -13.67
N GLU A 292 7.78 28.63 -13.76
CA GLU A 292 8.66 29.02 -14.90
C GLU A 292 10.14 29.07 -14.54
N ASP A 293 10.48 29.07 -13.25
CA ASP A 293 11.80 29.37 -12.70
C ASP A 293 12.50 28.17 -12.05
N VAL A 294 11.91 26.97 -12.16
CA VAL A 294 12.40 25.75 -11.54
C VAL A 294 12.58 24.65 -12.58
N PRO A 295 13.71 23.90 -12.57
CA PRO A 295 13.89 22.77 -13.46
C PRO A 295 12.75 21.74 -13.34
N VAL A 296 12.18 21.33 -14.46
CA VAL A 296 11.10 20.32 -14.54
C VAL A 296 11.48 19.03 -13.79
N ASP A 297 12.75 18.63 -13.88
CA ASP A 297 13.28 17.46 -13.18
C ASP A 297 13.14 17.56 -11.65
N HIS A 298 13.32 18.75 -11.07
CA HIS A 298 13.23 18.92 -9.63
C HIS A 298 11.80 18.68 -9.17
N ILE A 299 10.82 19.34 -9.78
CA ILE A 299 9.40 19.16 -9.43
C ILE A 299 8.96 17.70 -9.65
N GLY A 300 9.34 17.11 -10.77
CA GLY A 300 9.03 15.71 -11.07
C GLY A 300 9.57 14.72 -10.01
N ARG A 301 10.77 14.94 -9.50
CA ARG A 301 11.38 14.14 -8.43
C ARG A 301 10.70 14.32 -7.07
N LEU A 302 10.33 15.55 -6.72
CA LEU A 302 9.60 15.81 -5.47
C LEU A 302 8.24 15.11 -5.47
N ILE A 303 7.54 15.13 -6.60
CA ILE A 303 6.27 14.40 -6.75
C ILE A 303 6.51 12.89 -6.73
N ASP A 304 7.55 12.39 -7.42
CA ASP A 304 7.90 10.96 -7.41
C ASP A 304 8.21 10.44 -5.99
N TYR A 305 8.85 11.25 -5.13
CA TYR A 305 9.04 10.91 -3.72
C TYR A 305 7.70 10.60 -3.02
N TYR A 306 6.68 11.44 -3.21
CA TYR A 306 5.37 11.21 -2.58
C TYR A 306 4.57 10.11 -3.26
N ARG A 307 4.70 9.91 -4.59
CA ARG A 307 4.13 8.73 -5.27
C ARG A 307 4.69 7.46 -4.65
N ARG A 308 6.01 7.37 -4.51
CA ARG A 308 6.68 6.21 -3.88
C ARG A 308 6.27 6.05 -2.42
N LYS A 309 6.12 7.15 -1.67
CA LYS A 309 5.65 7.10 -0.28
C LYS A 309 4.25 6.50 -0.19
N ARG A 310 3.34 6.91 -1.10
CA ARG A 310 1.99 6.36 -1.21
C ARG A 310 2.00 4.89 -1.61
N HIS A 311 2.74 4.54 -2.66
CA HIS A 311 2.87 3.16 -3.16
C HIS A 311 3.53 2.22 -2.14
N ALA A 312 4.47 2.71 -1.35
CA ALA A 312 5.13 1.93 -0.30
C ALA A 312 4.28 1.78 0.97
N ALA A 313 3.24 2.60 1.17
CA ALA A 313 2.41 2.54 2.37
C ALA A 313 1.62 1.22 2.49
N SER A 314 1.36 0.53 1.36
CA SER A 314 0.70 -0.78 1.35
C SER A 314 1.68 -1.95 1.56
N LEU A 315 2.99 -1.69 1.54
CA LEU A 315 4.03 -2.72 1.60
C LEU A 315 4.53 -2.86 3.04
N THR A 316 4.49 -4.09 3.56
CA THR A 316 4.99 -4.42 4.91
C THR A 316 6.52 -4.55 4.96
N ASP A 317 7.18 -4.55 3.80
CA ASP A 317 8.62 -4.73 3.71
C ASP A 317 9.36 -3.44 4.05
N THR A 318 9.92 -3.38 5.26
CA THR A 318 10.71 -2.24 5.75
C THR A 318 11.92 -1.94 4.86
N GLN A 319 12.42 -2.91 4.09
CA GLN A 319 13.50 -2.70 3.13
C GLN A 319 13.06 -1.78 1.96
N LEU A 320 11.76 -1.73 1.68
CA LEU A 320 11.17 -0.89 0.63
C LEU A 320 11.04 0.59 1.02
N LEU A 321 11.16 0.92 2.31
CA LEU A 321 11.13 2.32 2.79
C LEU A 321 12.37 3.12 2.36
N GLY A 322 13.54 2.47 2.30
CA GLY A 322 14.82 3.15 2.03
C GLY A 322 14.89 3.92 0.70
N GLY A 323 14.11 3.52 -0.31
CA GLY A 323 14.14 4.13 -1.63
C GLY A 323 12.86 4.82 -2.04
N VAL A 324 11.96 5.04 -1.08
CA VAL A 324 11.01 6.16 -1.16
C VAL A 324 11.80 7.45 -1.37
N ARG A 325 12.94 7.61 -0.69
CA ARG A 325 13.81 8.80 -0.77
C ARG A 325 14.72 8.89 -2.00
N MET A 326 14.83 7.85 -2.83
CA MET A 326 15.75 7.88 -3.99
C MET A 326 15.55 9.07 -4.94
N PRO A 327 14.31 9.51 -5.24
CA PRO A 327 14.12 10.68 -6.10
C PRO A 327 14.75 11.96 -5.54
N LEU A 328 14.94 12.04 -4.22
CA LEU A 328 15.55 13.16 -3.53
C LEU A 328 17.08 13.20 -3.66
N LEU A 329 17.68 12.14 -4.21
CA LEU A 329 19.10 12.04 -4.47
C LEU A 329 19.38 12.37 -5.96
N VAL A 330 20.28 13.32 -6.17
CA VAL A 330 20.72 13.83 -7.47
C VAL A 330 22.23 13.73 -7.57
N ASP A 331 22.71 13.25 -8.72
CA ASP A 331 24.15 13.09 -8.94
C ASP A 331 24.88 14.44 -8.94
N GLY A 332 25.90 14.55 -8.08
CA GLY A 332 26.81 15.69 -8.00
C GLY A 332 26.39 16.73 -6.95
N ALA A 333 27.35 17.15 -6.11
CA ALA A 333 27.09 18.03 -4.97
C ALA A 333 26.41 19.35 -5.35
N ALA A 334 26.87 20.04 -6.40
CA ALA A 334 26.26 21.29 -6.85
C ALA A 334 24.81 21.13 -7.32
N ARG A 335 24.50 20.00 -7.99
CA ARG A 335 23.12 19.70 -8.43
C ARG A 335 22.24 19.31 -7.26
N GLN A 336 22.76 18.52 -6.32
CA GLN A 336 22.07 18.20 -5.08
C GLN A 336 21.75 19.45 -4.25
N GLU A 337 22.69 20.40 -4.14
CA GLU A 337 22.46 21.65 -3.44
C GLU A 337 21.37 22.49 -4.11
N SER A 338 21.41 22.62 -5.44
CA SER A 338 20.35 23.28 -6.21
C SER A 338 18.99 22.60 -6.02
N PHE A 339 18.95 21.27 -6.05
CA PHE A 339 17.75 20.50 -5.79
C PHE A 339 17.23 20.67 -4.36
N ASN A 340 18.11 20.67 -3.35
CA ASN A 340 17.75 20.88 -1.95
C ASN A 340 17.14 22.27 -1.74
N LYS A 341 17.65 23.31 -2.42
CA LYS A 341 17.05 24.66 -2.39
C LYS A 341 15.63 24.65 -2.96
N THR A 342 15.41 23.95 -4.09
CA THR A 342 14.06 23.76 -4.64
C THR A 342 13.16 22.99 -3.66
N ALA A 343 13.63 21.87 -3.11
CA ALA A 343 12.87 21.06 -2.17
C ALA A 343 12.43 21.88 -0.95
N ALA A 344 13.35 22.65 -0.36
CA ALA A 344 13.07 23.55 0.76
C ALA A 344 12.03 24.63 0.41
N MET A 345 12.14 25.26 -0.78
CA MET A 345 11.14 26.23 -1.27
C MET A 345 9.73 25.64 -1.32
N TYR A 346 9.62 24.35 -1.63
CA TYR A 346 8.35 23.63 -1.73
C TYR A 346 7.94 22.89 -0.45
N GLY A 347 8.70 23.04 0.64
CA GLY A 347 8.42 22.41 1.94
C GLY A 347 8.66 20.90 1.96
N VAL A 348 9.56 20.39 1.11
CA VAL A 348 9.96 18.98 1.08
C VAL A 348 11.31 18.80 1.75
N GLU A 349 11.35 18.00 2.82
CA GLU A 349 12.57 17.69 3.55
C GLU A 349 13.40 16.63 2.82
N THR A 350 14.65 16.95 2.45
CA THR A 350 15.54 16.00 1.75
C THR A 350 16.49 15.23 2.67
N HIS A 351 16.70 15.71 3.90
CA HIS A 351 17.60 15.16 4.94
C HIS A 351 18.72 14.27 4.39
N SER A 352 19.61 14.87 3.62
CA SER A 352 20.92 14.34 3.29
C SER A 352 21.95 14.80 4.34
N LYS A 353 21.71 14.52 5.63
CA LYS A 353 22.83 14.51 6.58
C LYS A 353 23.57 13.19 6.36
N PRO A 354 24.91 13.16 6.29
CA PRO A 354 25.67 11.93 6.12
C PRO A 354 25.24 10.91 7.18
N VAL A 355 25.10 9.64 6.77
CA VAL A 355 24.57 8.53 7.59
C VAL A 355 25.30 8.36 8.95
N GLY A 356 26.48 8.95 9.13
CA GLY A 356 27.24 8.97 10.38
C GLY A 356 26.78 9.95 11.48
N GLN A 357 25.77 10.79 11.26
CA GLN A 357 25.26 11.74 12.28
C GLN A 357 23.84 11.43 12.80
N LEU A 358 23.27 10.28 12.43
CA LEU A 358 21.88 9.91 12.76
C LEU A 358 21.65 9.42 14.21
N LEU A 359 22.61 9.60 15.12
CA LEU A 359 22.43 9.23 16.54
C LEU A 359 22.25 10.39 17.52
N GLU A 360 22.26 11.66 17.10
CA GLU A 360 22.04 12.78 18.04
C GLU A 360 21.24 13.96 17.48
N GLU A 361 20.13 13.70 16.79
CA GLU A 361 19.08 14.72 16.69
C GLU A 361 17.77 14.16 17.24
N LYS A 362 17.66 14.22 18.57
CA LYS A 362 16.37 14.55 19.18
C LYS A 362 15.89 15.80 18.43
N SER A 363 14.72 15.73 17.82
CA SER A 363 13.93 16.91 17.47
C SER A 363 14.13 17.93 18.57
N GLU A 364 14.83 19.03 18.29
CA GLU A 364 14.88 20.14 19.24
C GLU A 364 13.43 20.52 19.50
N GLU A 365 12.97 20.23 20.72
CA GLU A 365 11.83 20.91 21.30
C GLU A 365 12.06 22.41 21.05
N GLY A 366 11.18 23.10 20.32
CA GLY A 366 11.16 24.55 20.47
C GLY A 366 11.01 25.47 19.27
N THR A 367 10.23 25.17 18.22
CA THR A 367 9.69 26.26 17.39
C THR A 367 8.18 26.15 17.07
N CYS A 368 7.54 27.31 17.00
CA CYS A 368 6.13 27.51 16.73
C CYS A 368 5.84 27.24 15.25
N VAL A 369 4.89 26.36 14.93
CA VAL A 369 4.57 25.97 13.54
C VAL A 369 4.01 27.11 12.68
N LEU A 370 3.69 28.26 13.27
CA LEU A 370 3.16 29.42 12.54
C LEU A 370 4.22 30.47 12.22
N CYS A 371 5.07 30.83 13.18
CA CYS A 371 6.11 31.83 12.96
C CYS A 371 7.48 31.23 12.74
N LEU A 372 7.71 29.98 13.13
CA LEU A 372 9.01 29.29 13.12
C LEU A 372 10.12 29.97 13.95
N ASP A 373 9.88 31.16 14.50
CA ASP A 373 10.87 31.99 15.21
C ASP A 373 10.93 31.80 16.72
N ARG A 374 9.90 31.20 17.35
CA ARG A 374 9.75 31.16 18.82
C ARG A 374 9.35 29.78 19.30
N PRO A 375 9.77 29.33 20.48
CA PRO A 375 9.32 28.06 21.03
C PRO A 375 7.79 28.03 21.18
N PRO A 376 7.17 26.87 20.89
CA PRO A 376 5.75 26.71 21.09
C PRO A 376 5.48 26.73 22.59
N THR A 377 4.54 27.56 23.00
CA THR A 377 4.15 27.69 24.40
C THR A 377 2.70 27.30 24.63
N VAL A 378 1.96 26.92 23.59
CA VAL A 378 0.54 26.55 23.65
C VAL A 378 0.32 25.13 23.13
N VAL A 379 -0.37 24.33 23.94
CA VAL A 379 -0.78 22.95 23.65
C VAL A 379 -2.23 22.91 23.20
N TYR A 380 -2.51 22.19 22.11
CA TYR A 380 -3.87 21.95 21.60
C TYR A 380 -4.35 20.54 21.93
N PHE A 381 -5.56 20.41 22.47
CA PHE A 381 -6.22 19.12 22.67
C PHE A 381 -7.19 18.84 21.50
N PRO A 382 -7.24 17.61 20.95
CA PRO A 382 -6.80 16.34 21.54
C PRO A 382 -5.37 15.89 21.21
N CYS A 383 -4.66 16.50 20.25
CA CYS A 383 -3.37 15.97 19.79
C CYS A 383 -2.23 16.12 20.79
N LYS A 384 -2.38 16.95 21.84
CA LYS A 384 -1.38 17.21 22.91
C LYS A 384 0.00 17.67 22.40
N MET A 385 0.07 18.13 21.16
CA MET A 385 1.31 18.63 20.56
C MET A 385 1.48 20.12 20.90
N GLN A 386 2.71 20.51 21.26
CA GLN A 386 3.10 21.91 21.42
C GLN A 386 3.28 22.51 20.03
N CYS A 387 2.29 23.25 19.52
CA CYS A 387 2.29 23.65 18.11
C CYS A 387 2.53 25.15 17.88
N VAL A 388 2.24 26.05 18.82
CA VAL A 388 2.37 27.50 18.56
C VAL A 388 2.88 28.27 19.76
N CYS A 389 3.56 29.39 19.52
CA CYS A 389 3.90 30.35 20.58
C CYS A 389 2.68 31.19 20.96
N ALA A 390 2.67 31.71 22.19
CA ALA A 390 1.56 32.51 22.74
C ALA A 390 1.16 33.68 21.81
N ALA A 391 2.14 34.39 21.25
CA ALA A 391 1.87 35.51 20.34
C ALA A 391 1.14 35.07 19.05
N CYS A 392 1.46 33.88 18.51
CA CYS A 392 0.75 33.34 17.35
C CYS A 392 -0.64 32.82 17.72
N HIS A 393 -0.80 32.27 18.93
CA HIS A 393 -2.10 31.87 19.45
C HIS A 393 -3.05 33.07 19.65
N GLU A 394 -2.59 34.17 20.25
CA GLU A 394 -3.40 35.38 20.40
C GLU A 394 -3.85 35.96 19.05
N ARG A 395 -2.97 35.96 18.05
CA ARG A 395 -3.32 36.38 16.68
C ARG A 395 -4.39 35.48 16.07
N LEU A 396 -4.34 34.17 16.33
CA LEU A 396 -5.38 33.24 15.88
C LEU A 396 -6.72 33.54 16.57
N LEU A 397 -6.73 33.79 17.88
CA LEU A 397 -7.94 34.14 18.62
C LEU A 397 -8.56 35.45 18.14
N GLN A 398 -7.75 36.45 17.78
CA GLN A 398 -8.24 37.73 17.25
C GLN A 398 -8.88 37.63 15.86
N ARG A 399 -8.52 36.60 15.07
CA ARG A 399 -9.09 36.36 13.73
C ARG A 399 -10.43 35.63 13.76
N VAL A 400 -10.79 34.99 14.88
CA VAL A 400 -12.12 34.40 15.04
C VAL A 400 -13.12 35.55 15.17
N PRO A 401 -14.11 35.69 14.25
CA PRO A 401 -15.10 36.74 14.35
C PRO A 401 -15.78 36.64 15.70
N ARG A 402 -15.70 37.70 16.52
CA ARG A 402 -16.48 37.78 17.76
C ARG A 402 -17.95 37.75 17.35
N ALA A 403 -18.59 36.61 17.47
CA ALA A 403 -20.04 36.51 17.33
C ALA A 403 -20.67 37.58 18.23
N ALA A 404 -21.45 38.47 17.64
CA ALA A 404 -22.09 39.56 18.35
C ALA A 404 -22.89 38.99 19.53
N ARG A 405 -22.61 39.45 20.75
CA ARG A 405 -23.33 39.04 21.95
C ARG A 405 -24.82 39.35 21.76
N PRO A 406 -25.72 38.36 21.71
CA PRO A 406 -27.15 38.63 21.73
C PRO A 406 -27.52 39.12 23.13
N GLY A 407 -28.33 40.17 23.19
CA GLY A 407 -28.75 40.83 24.41
C GLY A 407 -29.39 39.87 25.43
N SER A 408 -29.21 40.24 26.69
CA SER A 408 -29.91 39.70 27.85
C SER A 408 -31.42 39.67 27.64
N GLY A 409 -32.01 38.48 27.55
CA GLY A 409 -33.46 38.27 27.53
C GLY A 409 -33.80 36.79 27.72
N SER A 410 -34.32 36.44 28.89
CA SER A 410 -34.71 35.10 29.33
C SER A 410 -35.65 34.36 28.37
N ARG A 411 -35.33 33.12 27.99
CA ARG A 411 -35.96 31.86 28.47
C ARG A 411 -35.53 30.67 27.61
N ALA A 412 -35.44 29.53 28.29
CA ALA A 412 -34.96 28.24 27.82
C ALA A 412 -35.60 27.74 26.52
N GLY A 413 -34.76 27.26 25.60
CA GLY A 413 -35.15 26.57 24.38
C GLY A 413 -33.93 26.06 23.63
N SER A 414 -33.62 24.78 23.82
CA SER A 414 -32.51 24.01 23.25
C SER A 414 -32.33 24.21 21.74
N LEU A 415 -31.22 24.85 21.35
CA LEU A 415 -30.55 24.64 20.06
C LEU A 415 -29.03 24.57 20.31
N TYR A 416 -28.45 23.43 19.96
CA TYR A 416 -27.02 23.18 20.07
C TYR A 416 -26.24 24.16 19.18
N ARG A 417 -25.45 24.99 19.86
CA ARG A 417 -24.29 25.77 19.44
C ARG A 417 -23.59 25.28 18.17
N ASP A 418 -23.69 26.05 17.08
CA ASP A 418 -22.66 26.12 16.05
C ASP A 418 -21.52 27.02 16.57
N HIS A 419 -20.54 26.39 17.21
CA HIS A 419 -19.27 27.04 17.52
C HIS A 419 -18.29 26.74 16.39
N HIS A 420 -17.89 27.76 15.63
CA HIS A 420 -16.68 27.69 14.81
C HIS A 420 -15.47 27.63 15.77
N GLY A 421 -15.20 26.45 16.32
CA GLY A 421 -14.11 26.21 17.26
C GLY A 421 -12.75 26.46 16.60
N LEU A 422 -11.81 26.96 17.39
CA LEU A 422 -10.41 27.08 17.01
C LEU A 422 -9.89 25.70 16.54
N ARG A 423 -9.08 25.63 15.49
CA ARG A 423 -8.51 24.35 15.01
C ARG A 423 -7.01 24.30 15.28
N CYS A 424 -6.51 23.12 15.67
CA CYS A 424 -5.08 22.93 15.85
C CYS A 424 -4.38 23.10 14.50
N PRO A 425 -3.36 23.95 14.37
CA PRO A 425 -2.67 24.15 13.09
C PRO A 425 -1.95 22.89 12.58
N ALA A 426 -1.56 21.98 13.49
CA ALA A 426 -0.84 20.76 13.14
C ALA A 426 -1.77 19.64 12.65
N CYS A 427 -2.83 19.32 13.40
CA CYS A 427 -3.71 18.18 13.08
C CYS A 427 -5.10 18.56 12.56
N ARG A 428 -5.43 19.86 12.52
CA ARG A 428 -6.74 20.42 12.08
C ARG A 428 -7.96 19.98 12.88
N SER A 429 -7.78 19.16 13.92
CA SER A 429 -8.84 18.81 14.86
C SER A 429 -9.42 20.07 15.50
N VAL A 430 -10.74 20.06 15.69
CA VAL A 430 -11.43 21.11 16.46
C VAL A 430 -10.90 21.05 17.88
N VAL A 431 -10.49 22.21 18.37
CA VAL A 431 -9.87 22.38 19.68
C VAL A 431 -10.98 22.72 20.65
N GLU A 432 -11.22 21.80 21.59
CA GLU A 432 -12.08 22.10 22.74
C GLU A 432 -11.33 22.98 23.77
N TYR A 433 -10.01 22.82 23.85
CA TYR A 433 -9.17 23.48 24.85
C TYR A 433 -7.73 23.69 24.37
N ALA A 434 -7.16 24.86 24.68
CA ALA A 434 -5.74 25.16 24.51
C ALA A 434 -5.15 25.76 25.81
N THR A 435 -3.90 25.42 26.14
CA THR A 435 -3.27 25.88 27.38
C THR A 435 -1.79 26.19 27.23
N GLU A 436 -1.30 27.13 28.04
CA GLU A 436 0.12 27.48 28.09
C GLU A 436 0.93 26.43 28.88
N ILE A 437 2.18 26.20 28.48
CA ILE A 437 3.07 25.21 29.11
C ILE A 437 3.39 25.56 30.57
N ASP A 438 3.53 26.86 30.89
CA ASP A 438 3.99 27.33 32.22
C ASP A 438 2.89 27.53 33.27
N GLY A 439 1.65 27.09 32.97
CA GLY A 439 0.57 27.14 33.96
C GLY A 439 -0.80 27.23 33.30
N ALA A 440 -1.68 26.30 33.66
CA ALA A 440 -3.01 26.19 33.09
C ALA A 440 -3.88 27.41 33.40
N ARG A 441 -3.90 28.41 32.51
CA ARG A 441 -5.04 29.33 32.38
C ARG A 441 -6.01 28.76 31.35
N ARG A 442 -7.26 28.59 31.76
CA ARG A 442 -8.35 28.26 30.84
C ARG A 442 -8.64 29.48 29.98
N THR A 443 -8.63 29.34 28.66
CA THR A 443 -9.34 30.25 27.78
C THR A 443 -10.84 29.98 27.95
N ALA A 444 -11.59 31.00 28.36
CA ALA A 444 -13.03 30.95 28.60
C ALA A 444 -13.84 31.20 27.33
#